data_AF-A0AAF1KTE2-F1
#
_entry.id   AF-A0AAF1KTE2-F1
#
_cell.length_a   1.000
_cell.length_b   1.000
_cell.length_c   1.000
_cell.angle_alpha   90.00
_cell.angle_beta   90.00
_cell.angle_gamma   90.00
#
_symmetry.space_group_name_H-M   'P 1'
#
loop_
_entity.id
_entity.type
_entity.pdbx_description
1 polymer ?
#
loop_
_entity_poly.entity_id
_entity_poly.type
_entity_poly.pdbx_seq_one_letter_code
_entity_poly.pdbx_strand_id
1 'polypeptide(L)'
;MTIIDILDGEITCRSLTKNLKMDANIERTFITPFGTDADFYDLNNKPLFQRALKKLGRVDVGECYGFVPALALGGSPDIAKLKLLKAPEHFAIVVQTVDFMLVDVESYGVSKMIRKIG
;
A
#
# COMPACT_ATOMS: atom_id res chain seq x y z
N MET A 1 -4.77 -14.70 -1.35
CA MET A 1 -4.73 -13.22 -1.36
C MET A 1 -3.32 -12.74 -1.61
N THR A 2 -3.18 -11.79 -2.53
CA THR A 2 -1.94 -11.04 -2.77
C THR A 2 -2.19 -9.59 -2.34
N ILE A 3 -1.31 -9.03 -1.53
CA ILE A 3 -1.31 -7.63 -1.14
C ILE A 3 -0.03 -7.02 -1.72
N ILE A 4 -0.15 -5.84 -2.32
CA ILE A 4 0.98 -5.08 -2.85
C ILE A 4 0.97 -3.73 -2.15
N ASP A 5 1.97 -3.50 -1.32
CA ASP A 5 2.29 -2.17 -0.80
C ASP A 5 3.16 -1.46 -1.85
N ILE A 6 2.57 -0.47 -2.51
CA ILE A 6 3.24 0.28 -3.57
C ILE A 6 4.19 1.34 -2.98
N LEU A 7 3.99 1.74 -1.73
CA LEU A 7 4.81 2.77 -1.08
C LEU A 7 6.10 2.16 -0.54
N ASP A 8 5.99 1.01 0.12
CA ASP A 8 7.14 0.31 0.70
C ASP A 8 7.76 -0.73 -0.24
N GLY A 9 7.11 -1.02 -1.37
CA GLY A 9 7.59 -2.01 -2.35
C GLY A 9 7.44 -3.46 -1.86
N GLU A 10 6.50 -3.73 -0.95
CA GLU A 10 6.31 -5.06 -0.38
C GLU A 10 5.19 -5.82 -1.09
N ILE A 11 5.46 -7.07 -1.47
CA ILE A 11 4.45 -7.99 -1.98
C ILE A 11 4.27 -9.11 -0.97
N THR A 12 3.06 -9.22 -0.43
CA THR A 12 2.66 -10.35 0.41
C THR A 12 1.81 -11.30 -0.40
N CYS A 13 2.30 -12.52 -0.63
CA CYS A 13 1.53 -13.57 -1.30
C CYS A 13 1.66 -14.89 -0.56
N ARG A 14 0.63 -15.24 0.22
CA ARG A 14 0.65 -16.46 1.06
C ARG A 14 0.87 -17.75 0.27
N SER A 15 0.40 -17.84 -0.98
CA SER A 15 0.63 -19.01 -1.82
C SER A 15 2.07 -19.17 -2.27
N LEU A 16 2.85 -18.08 -2.29
CA LEU A 16 4.26 -18.09 -2.66
C LEU A 16 5.18 -18.18 -1.43
N THR A 17 4.68 -17.85 -0.24
CA THR A 17 5.45 -17.88 1.00
C THR A 17 5.15 -19.09 1.88
N LYS A 18 3.92 -19.59 1.86
CA LYS A 18 3.48 -20.77 2.61
C LYS A 18 3.14 -21.87 1.61
N ASN A 19 3.56 -23.11 1.90
CA ASN A 19 3.18 -24.32 1.17
C ASN A 19 1.68 -24.66 1.38
N LEU A 20 0.81 -23.71 1.06
CA LEU A 20 -0.63 -23.87 1.13
C LEU A 20 -1.06 -24.70 -0.07
N LYS A 21 -1.67 -25.87 0.19
CA LYS A 21 -2.48 -26.53 -0.83
C LYS A 21 -3.58 -25.55 -1.23
N MET A 22 -3.73 -25.29 -2.52
CA MET A 22 -4.87 -24.53 -3.04
C MET A 22 -6.13 -25.37 -2.80
N ASP A 23 -6.78 -25.19 -1.64
CA ASP A 23 -8.16 -25.58 -1.43
C ASP A 23 -9.06 -24.36 -1.70
N ALA A 24 -10.27 -24.59 -2.22
CA ALA A 24 -11.23 -23.54 -2.57
C ALA A 24 -11.85 -22.85 -1.34
N ASN A 25 -11.15 -22.86 -0.20
CA ASN A 25 -11.65 -22.39 1.06
C ASN A 25 -11.59 -20.85 1.09
N ILE A 26 -12.75 -20.24 0.84
CA ILE A 26 -12.95 -18.79 0.70
C ILE A 26 -12.48 -18.03 1.95
N GLU A 27 -12.57 -18.65 3.13
CA GLU A 27 -12.12 -18.08 4.41
C GLU A 27 -10.60 -17.80 4.46
N ARG A 28 -9.78 -18.53 3.68
CA ARG A 28 -8.33 -18.27 3.57
C ARG A 28 -7.99 -17.26 2.47
N THR A 29 -8.97 -16.87 1.66
CA THR A 29 -8.77 -16.05 0.47
C THR A 29 -8.95 -14.56 0.76
N PHE A 30 -9.66 -14.20 1.83
CA PHE A 30 -9.79 -12.82 2.29
C PHE A 30 -8.93 -12.56 3.52
N ILE A 31 -7.91 -11.72 3.36
CA ILE A 31 -7.29 -10.93 4.42
C ILE A 31 -7.84 -9.52 4.21
N THR A 32 -8.94 -9.19 4.86
CA THR A 32 -9.04 -7.80 5.29
C THR A 32 -7.83 -7.55 6.19
N PRO A 33 -7.08 -6.46 6.02
CA PRO A 33 -6.20 -5.98 7.07
C PRO A 33 -7.09 -5.55 8.25
N PHE A 34 -7.67 -6.52 8.96
CA PHE A 34 -8.35 -6.30 10.23
C PHE A 34 -7.23 -6.16 11.25
N GLY A 35 -6.86 -4.92 11.51
CA GLY A 35 -5.88 -4.57 12.51
C GLY A 35 -4.94 -3.50 12.01
N THR A 36 -4.85 -2.42 12.77
CA THR A 36 -3.96 -1.27 12.60
C THR A 36 -4.40 -0.25 11.56
N ASP A 37 -4.26 1.00 11.98
CA ASP A 37 -4.62 2.22 11.27
C ASP A 37 -4.04 2.21 9.84
N ALA A 38 -4.89 1.98 8.83
CA ALA A 38 -4.48 2.00 7.43
C ALA A 38 -4.27 3.44 6.91
N ASP A 39 -4.30 4.43 7.79
CA ASP A 39 -4.05 5.81 7.46
C ASP A 39 -2.54 6.07 7.27
N PHE A 40 -2.25 7.01 6.38
CA PHE A 40 -0.90 7.51 6.19
C PHE A 40 -0.69 8.73 7.09
N TYR A 41 0.46 8.81 7.74
CA TYR A 41 0.75 9.87 8.70
C TYR A 41 1.63 10.96 8.09
N ASP A 42 1.34 12.23 8.43
CA ASP A 42 2.20 13.34 8.03
C ASP A 42 3.46 13.44 8.91
N LEU A 43 4.36 14.37 8.57
CA LEU A 43 5.60 14.64 9.31
C LEU A 43 5.39 14.95 10.81
N ASN A 44 4.18 15.35 11.22
CA ASN A 44 3.84 15.62 12.62
C ASN A 44 3.09 14.45 13.27
N ASN A 45 3.15 13.27 12.67
CA ASN A 45 2.45 12.07 13.10
C ASN A 45 0.94 12.28 13.22
N LYS A 46 0.34 13.04 12.28
CA LYS A 46 -1.11 13.21 12.19
C LYS A 46 -1.69 12.38 11.05
N PRO A 47 -2.81 11.66 11.26
CA PRO A 47 -3.49 10.88 10.22
C PRO A 47 -3.95 11.77 9.06
N LEU A 48 -3.75 11.36 7.81
CA LEU A 48 -4.03 12.18 6.63
C LEU A 48 -5.42 11.94 6.05
N PHE A 49 -5.98 10.74 6.12
CA PHE A 49 -7.15 10.34 5.36
C PHE A 49 -8.35 11.26 5.61
N GLN A 50 -8.72 11.47 6.87
CA GLN A 50 -9.87 12.30 7.20
C GLN A 50 -9.67 13.77 6.81
N ARG A 51 -8.44 14.28 6.90
CA ARG A 51 -8.11 15.64 6.50
C ARG A 51 -8.08 15.78 4.98
N ALA A 52 -7.56 14.78 4.27
CA ALA A 52 -7.58 14.69 2.81
C ALA A 52 -9.01 14.66 2.29
N LEU A 53 -9.87 13.82 2.89
CA LEU A 53 -11.30 13.76 2.59
C LEU A 53 -11.97 15.13 2.74
N LYS A 54 -11.70 15.85 3.82
CA LYS A 54 -12.26 17.19 4.06
C LYS A 54 -11.75 18.24 3.05
N LYS A 55 -10.49 18.14 2.61
CA LYS A 55 -9.83 19.14 1.76
C LYS A 55 -10.03 18.89 0.26
N LEU A 56 -9.98 17.63 -0.16
CA LEU A 56 -9.92 17.20 -1.56
C LEU A 56 -11.21 16.53 -2.04
N GLY A 57 -12.11 16.17 -1.12
CA GLY A 57 -13.35 15.46 -1.43
C GLY A 57 -13.17 13.94 -1.43
N ARG A 58 -14.26 13.21 -1.64
CA ARG A 58 -14.25 11.73 -1.67
C ARG A 58 -13.55 11.24 -2.93
N VAL A 59 -12.78 10.16 -2.77
CA VAL A 59 -12.18 9.42 -3.89
C VAL A 59 -13.28 8.62 -4.61
N ASP A 60 -13.31 8.69 -5.94
CA ASP A 60 -14.18 7.85 -6.77
C ASP A 60 -13.42 6.61 -7.31
N VAL A 61 -14.13 5.71 -7.98
CA VAL A 61 -13.54 4.53 -8.62
C VAL A 61 -12.47 4.94 -9.63
N GLY A 62 -11.28 4.36 -9.49
CA GLY A 62 -10.13 4.68 -10.33
C GLY A 62 -9.38 5.95 -9.91
N GLU A 63 -9.70 6.52 -8.75
CA GLU A 63 -8.98 7.65 -8.18
C GLU A 63 -8.20 7.25 -6.92
N CYS A 64 -7.23 8.07 -6.56
CA CYS A 64 -6.48 7.94 -5.31
C CYS A 64 -6.07 9.31 -4.77
N TYR A 65 -5.73 9.38 -3.49
CA TYR A 65 -4.90 10.48 -3.01
C TYR A 65 -3.44 10.15 -3.27
N GLY A 66 -2.74 11.03 -3.96
CA GLY A 66 -1.32 10.88 -4.26
C GLY A 66 -0.53 12.14 -3.93
N PHE A 67 0.73 11.95 -3.51
CA PHE A 67 1.64 13.06 -3.28
C PHE A 67 2.20 13.59 -4.60
N VAL A 68 2.27 14.91 -4.73
CA VAL A 68 2.91 15.59 -5.87
C VAL A 68 3.95 16.60 -5.36
N PRO A 69 5.26 16.34 -5.56
CA PRO A 69 5.84 15.15 -6.21
C PRO A 69 5.63 13.87 -5.38
N ALA A 70 5.76 12.70 -6.03
CA ALA A 70 5.65 11.41 -5.36
C ALA A 70 6.73 11.26 -4.28
N LEU A 71 6.45 10.55 -3.18
CA LEU A 71 7.39 10.40 -2.05
C LEU A 71 8.73 9.80 -2.49
N ALA A 72 8.68 8.74 -3.30
CA ALA A 72 9.87 8.10 -3.87
C ALA A 72 10.70 9.01 -4.81
N LEU A 73 10.11 10.13 -5.27
CA LEU A 73 10.76 11.15 -6.09
C LEU A 73 11.13 12.41 -5.28
N GLY A 74 11.29 12.28 -3.96
CA GLY A 74 11.64 13.39 -3.06
C GLY A 74 10.45 14.24 -2.60
N GLY A 75 9.23 13.72 -2.74
CA GLY A 75 8.04 14.30 -2.11
C GLY A 75 8.09 14.26 -0.59
N SER A 76 7.21 15.03 0.04
CA SER A 76 7.07 15.05 1.49
C SER A 76 5.65 14.64 1.90
N PRO A 77 5.51 13.95 3.05
CA PRO A 77 4.20 13.53 3.55
C PRO A 77 3.49 14.71 4.23
N ASP A 78 2.97 15.60 3.40
CA ASP A 78 2.22 16.80 3.79
C ASP A 78 0.89 16.85 3.02
N ILE A 79 -0.20 17.14 3.72
CA ILE A 79 -1.53 17.36 3.14
C ILE A 79 -1.55 18.49 2.08
N ALA A 80 -0.63 19.45 2.16
CA ALA A 80 -0.43 20.48 1.14
C ALA A 80 0.00 19.91 -0.21
N LYS A 81 0.70 18.77 -0.21
CA LYS A 81 1.23 18.09 -1.39
C LYS A 81 0.34 16.95 -1.89
N LEU A 82 -0.68 16.59 -1.12
CA LEU A 82 -1.67 15.59 -1.51
C LEU A 82 -2.63 16.15 -2.56
N LYS A 83 -2.92 15.35 -3.58
CA LYS A 83 -3.90 15.65 -4.63
C LYS A 83 -4.81 14.44 -4.89
N LEU A 84 -6.04 14.71 -5.32
CA LEU A 84 -6.90 13.69 -5.90
C LEU A 84 -6.44 13.45 -7.35
N LEU A 85 -6.05 12.22 -7.66
CA LEU A 85 -5.42 11.84 -8.93
C LEU A 85 -6.12 10.60 -9.50
N LYS A 86 -5.92 10.36 -10.80
CA LYS A 86 -6.25 9.07 -11.40
C LYS A 86 -5.23 8.02 -10.95
N ALA A 87 -5.74 6.95 -10.37
CA ALA A 87 -4.95 5.93 -9.70
C ALA A 87 -4.02 5.17 -10.68
N PRO A 88 -4.47 4.70 -11.85
CA PRO A 88 -3.60 3.96 -12.78
C PRO A 88 -2.35 4.74 -13.19
N GLU A 89 -2.52 6.02 -13.52
CA GLU A 89 -1.46 6.92 -13.97
C GLU A 89 -0.49 7.23 -12.82
N HIS A 90 -1.02 7.52 -11.63
CA HIS A 90 -0.17 7.77 -10.47
C HIS A 90 0.62 6.53 -10.08
N PHE A 91 -0.03 5.36 -10.02
CA PHE A 91 0.64 4.10 -9.69
C PHE A 91 1.70 3.73 -10.73
N ALA A 92 1.43 3.92 -12.03
CA ALA A 92 2.41 3.66 -13.09
C ALA A 92 3.72 4.45 -12.92
N ILE A 93 3.64 5.66 -12.35
CA ILE A 93 4.83 6.45 -12.00
C ILE A 93 5.50 5.86 -10.76
N VAL A 94 4.74 5.64 -9.67
CA VAL A 94 5.31 5.22 -8.38
C VAL A 94 5.96 3.83 -8.49
N VAL A 95 5.34 2.87 -9.18
CA VAL A 95 5.89 1.50 -9.32
C VAL A 95 7.23 1.46 -10.07
N GLN A 96 7.58 2.47 -10.85
CA GLN A 96 8.89 2.56 -11.52
C GLN A 96 10.01 3.06 -10.57
N THR A 97 9.64 3.54 -9.39
CA THR A 97 10.57 4.19 -8.45
C THR A 97 10.93 3.30 -7.26
N VAL A 98 10.29 2.14 -7.14
CA VAL A 98 10.47 1.20 -6.03
C VAL A 98 10.86 -0.17 -6.55
N ASP A 99 11.77 -0.82 -5.82
CA ASP A 99 12.06 -2.23 -6.02
C ASP A 99 11.06 -3.07 -5.22
N PHE A 100 10.53 -4.14 -5.83
CA PHE A 100 9.55 -4.99 -5.15
C PHE A 100 10.21 -6.19 -4.47
N MET A 101 9.84 -6.43 -3.22
CA MET A 101 10.28 -7.55 -2.41
C MET A 101 9.11 -8.46 -2.06
N LEU A 102 9.26 -9.76 -2.29
CA LEU A 102 8.34 -10.76 -1.74
C LEU A 102 8.62 -10.91 -0.25
N VAL A 103 7.60 -10.68 0.56
CA VAL A 103 7.65 -10.73 2.02
C VAL A 103 6.69 -11.81 2.53
N ASP A 104 7.14 -12.62 3.47
CA ASP A 104 6.26 -13.47 4.27
C ASP A 104 5.91 -12.76 5.57
N VAL A 105 4.62 -12.49 5.75
CA VAL A 105 4.09 -11.90 6.98
C VAL A 105 3.85 -13.03 7.98
N GLU A 106 4.71 -13.07 8.99
CA GLU A 106 4.60 -13.99 10.12
C GLU A 106 3.67 -13.41 11.21
N SER A 107 3.38 -14.18 12.25
CA SER A 107 2.60 -13.69 13.38
C SER A 107 3.35 -12.57 14.12
N TYR A 108 2.61 -11.71 14.84
CA TYR A 108 3.15 -10.62 15.67
C TYR A 108 3.88 -9.48 14.93
N GLY A 109 3.58 -9.27 13.65
CA GLY A 109 4.10 -8.12 12.89
C GLY A 109 5.56 -8.26 12.45
N VAL A 110 6.10 -9.48 12.51
CA VAL A 110 7.43 -9.77 11.95
C VAL A 110 7.26 -10.15 10.48
N SER A 111 7.90 -9.37 9.62
CA SER A 111 7.94 -9.60 8.18
C SER A 111 9.30 -10.16 7.78
N LYS A 112 9.33 -11.30 7.09
CA LYS A 112 10.55 -11.91 6.58
C LYS A 112 10.69 -11.67 5.08
N MET A 113 11.77 -11.02 4.68
CA MET A 113 12.12 -10.88 3.26
C MET A 113 12.46 -12.25 2.66
N ILE A 114 11.78 -12.61 1.57
CA ILE A 114 11.98 -13.88 0.88
C ILE A 114 12.90 -13.70 -0.32
N ARG A 115 12.56 -12.77 -1.23
CA ARG A 115 13.35 -12.47 -2.42
C ARG A 115 12.92 -11.16 -3.09
N LYS A 116 13.78 -10.60 -3.93
CA LYS A 116 13.42 -9.54 -4.86
C LYS A 116 12.54 -10.08 -6.00
N ILE A 117 11.66 -9.23 -6.51
CA ILE A 117 10.85 -9.45 -7.71
C ILE A 117 11.56 -8.77 -8.89
N GLY A 118 11.79 -9.54 -9.96
CA GLY A 118 12.68 -9.22 -11.06
C GLY A 118 13.72 -10.32 -11.21
#